data_AF-A0A538RCF3-F1
#
_entry.id   AF-A0A538RCF3-F1
#
_cell.length_a   1.000
_cell.length_b   1.000
_cell.length_c   1.000
_cell.angle_alpha   90.00
_cell.angle_beta   90.00
_cell.angle_gamma   90.00
#
_symmetry.space_group_name_H-M   'P 1'
#
loop_
_entity.id
_entity.type
_entity.pdbx_description
1 polymer ?
#
loop_
_entity_poly.entity_id
_entity_poly.type
_entity_poly.pdbx_seq_one_letter_code
_entity_poly.pdbx_strand_id
1 'polypeptide(L)'
;MVYIQFQKPFVTHGFGFTPKIKYTFVVLDRIRPYAEFAGGPFWTDLADKIPEESSRFNFVLTAGFGVSYFLTYQAALNVGYRFQHISNGGTRYPNLGLNASLPFGGFSFFF
;
A
#
# COMPACT_ATOMS: atom_id res chain seq x y z
N MET A 1 -25.84 4.64 14.11
CA MET A 1 -26.14 5.42 12.90
C MET A 1 -25.03 5.14 11.90
N VAL A 2 -25.34 4.55 10.74
CA VAL A 2 -24.36 4.35 9.66
C VAL A 2 -24.55 5.50 8.69
N TYR A 3 -23.49 6.29 8.45
CA TYR A 3 -23.49 7.40 7.52
C TYR A 3 -22.67 7.00 6.29
N ILE A 4 -23.30 7.03 5.11
CA ILE A 4 -22.63 6.79 3.81
C ILE A 4 -22.57 8.13 3.10
N GLN A 5 -21.36 8.59 2.77
CA GLN A 5 -21.13 9.84 2.06
C GLN A 5 -20.47 9.55 0.72
N PHE A 6 -21.04 10.10 -0.35
CA PHE A 6 -20.42 10.11 -1.67
C PHE A 6 -19.81 11.50 -1.88
N GLN A 7 -18.49 11.54 -2.07
CA GLN A 7 -17.76 12.77 -2.38
C GLN A 7 -17.23 12.69 -3.82
N LYS A 8 -17.14 13.85 -4.49
CA LYS A 8 -16.46 13.90 -5.80
C LYS A 8 -14.98 13.58 -5.60
N PRO A 9 -14.39 12.68 -6.40
CA PRO A 9 -12.97 12.38 -6.30
C PRO A 9 -12.16 13.64 -6.65
N PHE A 10 -11.11 13.89 -5.88
CA PHE A 10 -10.11 14.91 -6.17
C PHE A 10 -8.74 14.24 -6.22
N VAL A 11 -7.79 14.86 -6.93
CA VAL A 11 -6.43 14.34 -7.06
C VAL A 11 -5.59 14.79 -5.87
N THR A 12 -4.85 13.86 -5.28
CA THR A 12 -3.83 14.09 -4.25
C THR A 12 -2.51 13.49 -4.72
N HIS A 13 -1.40 14.04 -4.22
CA HIS A 13 -0.06 13.56 -4.53
C HIS A 13 0.68 13.21 -3.24
N GLY A 14 1.61 12.27 -3.38
CA GLY A 14 2.53 11.96 -2.31
C GLY A 14 3.74 11.20 -2.83
N PHE A 15 4.82 11.26 -2.05
CA PHE A 15 6.03 10.51 -2.28
C PHE A 15 6.49 9.92 -0.95
N GLY A 16 7.10 8.75 -0.99
CA GLY A 16 7.60 8.12 0.23
C GLY A 16 8.54 6.99 -0.09
N PHE A 17 9.13 6.47 0.98
CA PHE A 17 10.05 5.35 0.91
C PHE A 17 9.63 4.32 1.93
N THR A 18 9.56 3.06 1.52
CA THR A 18 9.20 1.96 2.41
C THR A 18 10.18 0.80 2.24
N PRO A 19 10.95 0.43 3.26
CA PRO A 19 11.50 -0.92 3.31
C PRO A 19 10.36 -1.93 3.27
N LYS A 20 10.54 -2.99 2.47
CA LYS A 20 9.56 -4.04 2.28
C LYS A 20 10.16 -5.40 2.64
N ILE A 21 9.37 -6.18 3.36
CA ILE A 21 9.61 -7.60 3.60
C ILE A 21 8.59 -8.37 2.76
N LYS A 22 9.06 -9.34 1.97
CA LYS A 22 8.22 -10.24 1.18
C LYS A 22 8.62 -11.68 1.46
N TYR A 23 7.73 -12.45 2.07
CA TYR A 23 7.91 -13.87 2.31
C TYR A 23 7.24 -14.67 1.20
N THR A 24 8.00 -15.45 0.45
CA THR A 24 7.52 -16.19 -0.72
C THR A 24 7.59 -17.69 -0.45
N PHE A 25 6.47 -18.38 -0.66
CA PHE A 25 6.37 -19.83 -0.56
C PHE A 25 6.86 -20.47 -1.88
N VAL A 26 7.87 -21.34 -1.78
CA VAL A 26 8.58 -21.93 -2.94
C VAL A 26 8.29 -23.42 -3.16
N VAL A 27 7.29 -23.97 -2.46
CA VAL A 27 6.92 -25.40 -2.56
C VAL A 27 6.32 -25.75 -3.92
N LEU A 28 5.72 -24.76 -4.58
CA LEU A 28 5.10 -24.88 -5.88
C LEU A 28 6.06 -24.35 -6.96
N ASP A 29 6.03 -24.96 -8.14
CA ASP A 29 6.98 -24.68 -9.25
C ASP A 29 6.87 -23.22 -9.76
N ARG A 30 5.95 -22.96 -10.69
CA ARG A 30 5.77 -21.63 -11.28
C ARG A 30 4.88 -20.70 -10.46
N ILE A 31 4.04 -21.26 -9.60
CA ILE A 31 3.08 -20.49 -8.80
C ILE A 31 3.68 -20.30 -7.41
N ARG A 32 4.01 -19.07 -7.03
CA ARG A 32 4.63 -18.80 -5.72
C ARG A 32 3.77 -17.81 -4.94
N PRO A 33 2.92 -18.31 -4.02
CA PRO A 33 2.20 -17.45 -3.09
C PRO A 33 3.18 -16.63 -2.26
N TYR A 34 2.78 -15.45 -1.81
CA TYR A 34 3.56 -14.63 -0.92
C TYR A 34 2.69 -13.79 0.01
N ALA A 35 3.28 -13.43 1.14
CA ALA A 35 2.83 -12.36 2.01
C ALA A 35 3.86 -11.23 2.02
N GLU A 36 3.41 -9.98 2.10
CA GLU A 36 4.28 -8.81 2.15
C GLU A 36 3.83 -7.82 3.21
N PHE A 37 4.82 -7.10 3.75
CA PHE A 37 4.63 -6.00 4.68
C PHE A 37 5.67 -4.92 4.37
N ALA A 38 5.26 -3.66 4.34
CA ALA A 38 6.16 -2.53 4.16
C ALA A 38 5.66 -1.33 4.96
N GLY A 39 6.59 -0.51 5.46
CA GLY A 39 6.26 0.66 6.25
C GLY A 39 7.35 1.71 6.18
N GLY A 40 6.98 2.99 6.18
CA GLY A 40 7.99 4.05 6.13
C GLY A 40 7.44 5.48 5.99
N PRO A 41 8.34 6.47 5.91
CA PRO A 41 7.97 7.88 5.78
C PRO A 41 7.24 8.16 4.46
N PHE A 42 6.23 9.01 4.53
CA PHE A 42 5.37 9.38 3.42
C PHE A 42 4.98 10.85 3.50
N TRP A 43 5.33 11.63 2.48
CA TRP A 43 4.94 13.03 2.35
C TRP A 43 3.77 13.17 1.37
N THR A 44 2.77 13.96 1.70
CA THR A 44 1.54 14.08 0.89
C THR A 44 0.84 15.44 1.08
N ASP A 45 0.03 15.84 0.10
CA ASP A 45 -0.78 17.06 0.14
C ASP A 45 -2.19 16.87 0.73
N LEU A 46 -2.46 15.73 1.39
CA LEU A 46 -3.75 15.43 2.03
C LEU A 46 -4.15 16.47 3.08
N ALA A 47 -3.20 16.99 3.87
CA ALA A 47 -3.49 17.96 4.93
C ALA A 47 -4.14 19.27 4.44
N ASP A 48 -3.98 19.61 3.16
CA ASP A 48 -4.62 20.80 2.59
C ASP A 48 -5.96 20.49 1.90
N LYS A 49 -6.32 19.20 1.81
CA LYS A 49 -7.40 18.70 0.94
C LYS A 49 -8.51 18.00 1.69
N ILE A 50 -8.21 17.44 2.87
CA ILE A 50 -9.18 16.72 3.69
C ILE A 50 -9.13 17.19 5.15
N PRO A 51 -10.27 17.36 5.83
CA PRO A 51 -10.29 17.71 7.24
C PRO A 51 -9.83 16.57 8.15
N GLU A 52 -9.77 15.33 7.67
CA GLU A 52 -9.42 14.14 8.46
C GLU A 52 -7.90 14.00 8.72
N GLU A 53 -7.07 14.70 7.94
CA GLU A 53 -5.62 14.72 8.06
C GLU A 53 -5.09 16.13 8.17
N SER A 54 -4.06 16.32 8.99
CA SER A 54 -3.53 17.65 9.31
C SER A 54 -2.03 17.82 9.02
N SER A 55 -1.32 16.73 8.71
CA SER A 55 0.12 16.75 8.47
C SER A 55 0.46 16.40 7.03
N ARG A 56 1.42 17.12 6.45
CA ARG A 56 2.02 16.74 5.16
C ARG A 56 2.95 15.54 5.32
N PHE A 57 3.61 15.42 6.47
CA PHE A 57 4.46 14.27 6.80
C PHE A 57 3.67 13.21 7.56
N ASN A 58 3.65 12.01 7.01
CA ASN A 58 2.91 10.85 7.49
C ASN A 58 3.80 9.61 7.44
N PHE A 59 3.25 8.51 7.94
CA PHE A 59 3.75 7.16 7.70
C PHE A 59 2.75 6.43 6.82
N VAL A 60 3.26 5.63 5.89
CA VAL A 60 2.45 4.68 5.13
C VAL A 60 2.83 3.27 5.57
N LEU A 61 1.83 2.49 5.94
CA LEU A 61 1.93 1.07 6.26
C LEU A 61 1.15 0.29 5.20
N THR A 62 1.76 -0.75 4.66
CA THR A 62 1.12 -1.64 3.71
C THR A 62 1.31 -3.08 4.13
N ALA A 63 0.26 -3.87 3.99
CA ALA A 63 0.28 -5.30 4.20
C ALA A 63 -0.52 -5.97 3.08
N GLY A 64 -0.06 -7.11 2.60
CA GLY A 64 -0.73 -7.75 1.49
C GLY A 64 -0.33 -9.20 1.31
N PHE A 65 -1.06 -9.86 0.44
CA PHE A 65 -0.77 -11.19 -0.03
C PHE A 65 -1.00 -11.26 -1.53
N GLY A 66 -0.35 -12.21 -2.18
CA GLY A 66 -0.49 -12.38 -3.61
C GLY A 66 0.15 -13.66 -4.10
N VAL A 67 0.20 -13.78 -5.41
CA VAL A 67 0.76 -14.92 -6.13
C VAL A 67 1.68 -14.38 -7.23
N SER A 68 2.91 -14.90 -7.26
CA SER A 68 3.84 -14.71 -8.36
C SER A 68 3.75 -15.90 -9.32
N TYR A 69 3.43 -15.68 -10.58
CA TYR A 69 3.49 -16.68 -11.65
C TYR A 69 4.78 -16.48 -12.46
N PHE A 70 5.71 -17.42 -12.35
CA PHE A 70 7.00 -17.39 -13.05
C PHE A 70 6.82 -17.80 -14.52
N LEU A 71 7.07 -16.83 -15.41
CA LEU A 71 7.12 -17.03 -16.87
C LEU A 71 8.42 -17.72 -17.27
N THR A 72 9.51 -17.34 -16.62
CA THR A 72 10.85 -17.94 -16.72
C THR A 72 11.47 -17.98 -15.32
N TYR A 73 12.67 -18.52 -15.17
CA TYR A 73 13.40 -18.46 -13.90
C TYR A 73 13.77 -17.03 -13.46
N GLN A 74 13.70 -16.04 -14.37
CA GLN A 74 14.10 -14.65 -14.14
C GLN A 74 12.93 -13.66 -14.25
N ALA A 75 11.74 -14.10 -14.63
CA ALA A 75 10.60 -13.22 -14.89
C ALA A 75 9.31 -13.77 -14.27
N ALA A 76 8.56 -12.91 -13.57
CA ALA A 76 7.28 -13.28 -12.97
C ALA A 76 6.21 -12.18 -13.09
N LEU A 77 4.98 -12.63 -13.32
CA LEU A 77 3.77 -11.82 -13.14
C LEU A 77 3.32 -11.92 -11.69
N ASN A 78 2.85 -10.83 -11.10
CA ASN A 78 2.36 -10.77 -9.74
C ASN A 78 0.94 -10.26 -9.74
N VAL A 79 0.06 -10.94 -9.02
CA VAL A 79 -1.28 -10.46 -8.72
C VAL A 79 -1.52 -10.60 -7.22
N GLY A 80 -2.24 -9.66 -6.62
CA GLY A 80 -2.47 -9.72 -5.19
C GLY A 80 -3.43 -8.67 -4.69
N TYR A 81 -3.57 -8.63 -3.38
CA TYR A 81 -4.37 -7.66 -2.67
C TYR A 81 -3.50 -6.97 -1.62
N ARG A 82 -3.61 -5.64 -1.55
CA ARG A 82 -2.82 -4.83 -0.64
C ARG A 82 -3.73 -3.88 0.13
N PHE A 83 -3.59 -3.94 1.45
CA PHE A 83 -4.08 -2.93 2.37
C PHE A 83 -3.01 -1.84 2.55
N GLN A 84 -3.45 -0.60 2.64
CA GLN A 84 -2.64 0.58 2.88
C GLN A 84 -3.29 1.45 3.95
N HIS A 85 -2.51 1.83 4.95
CA HIS A 85 -2.88 2.77 6.01
C HIS A 85 -1.91 3.95 5.99
N ILE A 86 -2.44 5.18 5.97
CA ILE A 86 -1.67 6.42 6.06
C ILE A 86 -2.11 7.16 7.31
N SER A 87 -1.14 7.58 8.15
CA SER A 87 -1.40 8.44 9.30
C SER A 87 -0.14 9.17 9.75
N ASN A 88 -0.30 10.26 10.50
CA ASN A 88 0.82 11.02 11.07
C ASN A 88 1.31 10.47 12.43
N GLY A 89 0.83 9.28 12.83
CA GLY A 89 1.21 8.66 14.10
C GLY A 89 0.76 9.44 15.35
N GLY A 90 -0.23 10.32 15.22
CA GLY A 90 -0.72 11.16 16.32
C GLY A 90 0.16 12.38 16.61
N THR A 91 1.09 12.73 15.73
CA THR A 91 1.96 13.91 15.90
C THR A 91 1.21 15.24 15.66
N ARG A 92 0.11 15.23 14.91
CA ARG A 92 -0.74 16.40 14.68
C ARG A 92 -2.21 16.03 14.59
N TYR A 93 -3.08 16.83 15.22
CA TYR A 93 -4.52 16.65 15.18
C TYR A 93 -5.19 17.57 14.13
N PRO A 94 -6.20 17.10 13.38
CA PRO A 94 -6.74 15.73 13.34
C PRO A 94 -5.82 14.70 12.64
N ASN A 95 -6.03 13.43 12.97
CA ASN A 95 -5.34 12.24 12.42
C ASN A 95 -6.28 11.03 12.47
N LEU A 96 -7.32 11.02 11.63
CA LEU A 96 -8.23 9.87 11.58
C LEU A 96 -7.59 8.67 10.89
N GLY A 97 -6.59 8.91 10.04
CA GLY A 97 -5.96 7.89 9.23
C GLY A 97 -6.79 7.52 8.01
N LEU A 98 -6.12 7.31 6.89
CA LEU A 98 -6.74 6.86 5.65
C LEU A 98 -6.43 5.39 5.41
N ASN A 99 -7.48 4.61 5.13
CA ASN A 99 -7.38 3.19 4.81
C ASN A 99 -7.82 2.95 3.38
N ALA A 100 -7.01 2.21 2.63
CA ALA A 100 -7.32 1.80 1.27
C ALA A 100 -7.00 0.32 1.11
N SER A 101 -7.85 -0.41 0.40
CA SER A 101 -7.62 -1.82 0.10
C SER A 101 -7.90 -2.08 -1.36
N LEU A 102 -6.89 -2.47 -2.12
CA LEU A 102 -7.00 -2.59 -3.57
C LEU A 102 -6.33 -3.87 -4.09
N PRO A 103 -6.87 -4.45 -5.19
CA PRO A 103 -6.11 -5.41 -5.96
C PRO A 103 -4.94 -4.73 -6.67
N PHE A 104 -3.87 -5.47 -6.94
CA PHE A 104 -2.76 -5.00 -7.75
C PHE A 104 -2.25 -6.07 -8.71
N GLY A 105 -1.65 -5.60 -9.80
CA GLY A 105 -0.90 -6.41 -10.76
C GLY A 105 0.47 -5.80 -11.01
N GLY A 106 1.49 -6.61 -11.26
CA GLY A 106 2.83 -6.12 -11.54
C GLY A 106 3.77 -7.17 -12.13
N PHE A 107 4.94 -6.73 -12.56
CA PHE A 107 5.97 -7.59 -13.14
C PHE A 107 7.23 -7.56 -12.26
N SER A 108 7.94 -8.68 -12.14
CA SER A 108 9.23 -8.76 -11.44
C SER A 108 10.28 -9.43 -12.32
N PHE A 109 11.49 -8.87 -12.28
CA PHE A 109 12.70 -9.46 -12.86
C PHE A 109 13.66 -9.84 -11.73
N PHE A 110 14.28 -11.00 -11.84
CA PHE A 110 15.27 -11.51 -10.89
C PHE A 110 16.64 -11.59 -11.58
N PHE A 111 17.70 -11.21 -10.86
CA PHE A 111 19.08 -11.15 -11.34
C PHE A 111 19.98 -12.12 -10.58
#